data_AF-A0A7K5FQZ5-F1
#
_entry.id   AF-A0A7K5FQZ5-F1
#
_cell.length_a   1.000
_cell.length_b   1.000
_cell.length_c   1.000
_cell.angle_alpha   90.00
_cell.angle_beta   90.00
_cell.angle_gamma   90.00
#
_symmetry.space_group_name_H-M   'P 1'
#
loop_
_entity.id
_entity.type
_entity.pdbx_description
1 polymer ?
#
loop_
_entity_poly.entity_id
_entity_poly.type
_entity_poly.pdbx_seq_one_letter_code
_entity_poly.pdbx_strand_id
1 'polypeptide(L)'
;FCFYLLQHSVSRANCNKIIMLFTDGGEERAQEIFHKYNEDKKVKITRLIKLLKIKRLAIYYSKMALFLFKFLGYYYEIPSIGAIRINTQEYLDVLGRPMVLAGEKAKQVQWTNVYLDAL
;
A
#
# COMPACT_ATOMS: atom_id res chain seq x y z
N PHE A 1 -7.55 14.43 2.59
CA PHE A 1 -7.25 14.22 4.02
C PHE A 1 -5.92 13.47 4.23
N CYS A 2 -5.74 12.24 3.74
CA CYS A 2 -4.50 11.46 3.97
C CYS A 2 -3.19 12.15 3.50
N PHE A 3 -3.18 12.80 2.34
CA PHE A 3 -1.99 13.52 1.84
C PHE A 3 -1.55 14.67 2.74
N TYR A 4 -2.51 15.40 3.32
CA TYR A 4 -2.21 16.46 4.28
C TYR A 4 -1.56 15.89 5.54
N LEU A 5 -2.06 14.74 6.02
CA LEU A 5 -1.46 14.02 7.15
C LEU A 5 -0.05 13.52 6.85
N LEU A 6 0.39 13.39 5.60
CA LEU A 6 1.78 13.06 5.26
C LEU A 6 2.72 14.28 5.29
N GLN A 7 2.17 15.49 5.23
CA GLN A 7 2.92 16.75 5.14
C GLN A 7 3.07 17.49 6.47
N HIS A 8 2.35 17.09 7.52
CA HIS A 8 2.43 17.73 8.84
C HIS A 8 3.84 17.68 9.46
N SER A 9 4.29 18.78 10.06
CA SER A 9 5.64 19.00 10.60
C SER A 9 5.85 18.41 12.01
N VAL A 10 5.53 17.14 12.20
CA VAL A 10 5.82 16.39 13.44
C VAL A 10 7.02 15.46 13.21
N SER A 11 7.68 15.02 14.27
CA SER A 11 8.68 13.94 14.20
C SER A 11 8.11 12.71 13.49
N ARG A 12 8.82 12.20 12.47
CA ARG A 12 8.39 11.10 11.60
C ARG A 12 9.59 10.25 11.19
N ALA A 13 9.33 9.02 10.78
CA ALA A 13 10.33 8.13 10.21
C ALA A 13 11.01 8.67 8.93
N ASN A 14 10.31 9.50 8.14
CA ASN A 14 10.80 10.11 6.90
C ASN A 14 11.44 9.13 5.87
N CYS A 15 11.02 7.86 5.88
CA CYS A 15 11.41 6.84 4.90
C CYS A 15 10.29 6.63 3.87
N ASN A 16 9.87 5.37 3.65
CA ASN A 16 8.79 5.00 2.75
C ASN A 16 7.46 5.65 3.17
N LYS A 17 6.87 6.48 2.30
CA LYS A 17 5.54 7.10 2.51
C LYS A 17 4.48 6.25 1.84
N ILE A 18 3.54 5.75 2.64
CA ILE A 18 2.52 4.81 2.16
C ILE A 18 1.14 5.26 2.65
N ILE A 19 0.14 5.14 1.79
CA ILE A 19 -1.27 5.23 2.18
C ILE A 19 -1.92 3.88 1.90
N MET A 20 -2.40 3.23 2.96
CA MET A 20 -3.18 1.99 2.84
C MET A 20 -4.67 2.29 2.95
N LEU A 21 -5.47 1.85 1.98
CA LEU A 21 -6.92 2.05 1.95
C LEU A 21 -7.65 0.71 1.96
N PHE A 22 -8.54 0.50 2.92
CA PHE A 22 -9.48 -0.62 2.97
C PHE A 22 -10.83 -0.17 2.44
N THR A 23 -11.38 -0.85 1.43
CA THR A 23 -12.65 -0.47 0.81
C THR A 23 -13.32 -1.67 0.14
N ASP A 24 -14.62 -1.63 -0.09
CA ASP A 24 -15.42 -2.65 -0.76
C ASP A 24 -15.77 -2.27 -2.22
N GLY A 25 -15.36 -1.09 -2.67
CA GLY A 25 -15.61 -0.57 -4.01
C GLY A 25 -14.70 0.62 -4.35
N GLY A 26 -14.94 1.32 -5.45
CA GLY A 26 -14.16 2.51 -5.79
C GLY A 26 -14.88 3.53 -6.65
N GLU A 27 -14.58 4.80 -6.43
CA GLU A 27 -15.15 5.96 -7.11
C GLU A 27 -14.10 6.65 -8.01
N GLU A 28 -14.51 7.24 -9.13
CA GLU A 28 -13.60 7.84 -10.14
C GLU A 28 -12.91 9.13 -9.65
N ARG A 29 -13.50 9.85 -8.69
CA ARG A 29 -12.99 11.12 -8.13
C ARG A 29 -11.60 11.04 -7.51
N ALA A 30 -11.13 9.84 -7.20
CA ALA A 30 -9.80 9.64 -6.63
C ALA A 30 -8.70 10.14 -7.59
N GLN A 31 -8.89 10.03 -8.92
CA GLN A 31 -7.88 10.37 -9.92
C GLN A 31 -7.35 11.81 -9.81
N GLU A 32 -8.26 12.77 -9.66
CA GLU A 32 -7.92 14.19 -9.56
C GLU A 32 -7.10 14.49 -8.31
N ILE A 33 -7.41 13.84 -7.19
CA ILE A 33 -6.68 14.00 -5.92
C ILE A 33 -5.24 13.50 -6.08
N PHE A 34 -5.05 12.36 -6.75
CA PHE A 34 -3.71 11.81 -6.95
C PHE A 34 -2.89 12.63 -7.94
N HIS A 35 -3.50 13.16 -8.99
CA HIS A 35 -2.84 14.11 -9.89
C HIS A 35 -2.45 15.40 -9.15
N LYS A 36 -3.29 15.91 -8.25
CA LYS A 36 -2.99 17.14 -7.50
C LYS A 36 -1.90 16.98 -6.43
N TYR A 37 -1.86 15.84 -5.73
CA TYR A 37 -1.02 15.68 -4.52
C TYR A 37 0.13 14.68 -4.66
N ASN A 38 0.16 13.84 -5.69
CA ASN A 38 1.15 12.78 -5.86
C ASN A 38 1.53 12.55 -7.33
N GLU A 39 1.67 13.64 -8.10
CA GLU A 39 2.11 13.58 -9.49
C GLU A 39 3.50 12.94 -9.64
N ASP A 40 4.42 13.29 -8.73
CA ASP A 40 5.78 12.74 -8.63
C ASP A 40 5.83 11.25 -8.22
N LYS A 41 4.69 10.64 -7.85
CA LYS A 41 4.58 9.25 -7.36
C LYS A 41 5.48 8.93 -6.16
N LYS A 42 5.82 9.95 -5.35
CA LYS A 42 6.65 9.81 -4.14
C LYS A 42 5.96 9.03 -3.03
N VAL A 43 4.62 9.05 -3.00
CA VAL A 43 3.82 8.28 -2.04
C VAL A 43 3.34 7.00 -2.72
N LYS A 44 3.71 5.84 -2.17
CA LYS A 44 3.20 4.54 -2.61
C LYS A 44 1.79 4.34 -2.04
N ILE A 45 0.86 3.83 -2.84
CA ILE A 45 -0.52 3.61 -2.39
C ILE A 45 -0.82 2.13 -2.45
N THR A 46 -1.17 1.53 -1.32
CA THR A 46 -1.62 0.14 -1.29
C THR A 46 -3.11 0.13 -1.03
N ARG A 47 -3.89 -0.43 -1.95
CA ARG A 47 -5.33 -0.54 -1.76
C ARG A 47 -5.69 -1.99 -1.52
N LEU A 48 -6.35 -2.23 -0.40
CA LEU A 48 -6.91 -3.53 -0.03
C LEU A 48 -8.42 -3.45 -0.27
N ILE A 49 -8.92 -4.26 -1.20
CA ILE A 49 -10.36 -4.31 -1.48
C ILE A 49 -10.95 -5.62 -0.97
N LYS A 50 -12.03 -5.52 -0.21
CA LYS A 50 -12.82 -6.69 0.20
C LYS A 50 -13.76 -7.06 -0.95
N LEU A 51 -13.65 -8.30 -1.42
CA LEU A 51 -14.51 -8.81 -2.48
C LEU A 51 -15.81 -9.36 -1.87
N LEU A 52 -16.87 -8.56 -1.93
CA LEU A 52 -18.23 -9.10 -1.85
C LEU A 52 -18.50 -9.82 -3.17
N LYS A 53 -18.84 -11.12 -3.13
CA LYS A 53 -19.18 -11.95 -4.31
C LYS A 53 -20.41 -11.40 -5.06
N ILE A 54 -20.26 -10.30 -5.77
CA ILE A 54 -21.32 -9.64 -6.55
C ILE A 54 -20.77 -9.38 -7.95
N LYS A 55 -21.38 -10.01 -8.96
CA LYS A 55 -20.97 -9.94 -10.39
C LYS A 55 -20.82 -8.52 -10.95
N ARG A 56 -21.51 -7.52 -10.39
CA ARG A 56 -21.41 -6.11 -10.79
C ARG A 56 -20.05 -5.45 -10.48
N LEU A 57 -19.25 -6.00 -9.56
CA LEU A 57 -17.97 -5.39 -9.18
C LEU A 57 -16.83 -5.67 -10.19
N ALA A 58 -17.00 -6.62 -11.13
CA ALA A 58 -15.96 -7.01 -12.10
C ALA A 58 -15.40 -5.82 -12.92
N ILE A 59 -16.27 -4.94 -13.40
CA ILE A 59 -15.91 -3.76 -14.21
C ILE A 59 -15.20 -2.70 -13.37
N TYR A 60 -15.58 -2.55 -12.10
CA TYR A 60 -14.93 -1.62 -11.17
C TYR A 60 -13.50 -2.06 -10.84
N TYR A 61 -13.21 -3.36 -10.79
CA TYR A 61 -11.85 -3.85 -10.56
C TYR A 61 -10.89 -3.49 -11.68
N SER A 62 -11.30 -3.64 -12.94
CA SER A 62 -10.43 -3.33 -14.08
C SER A 62 -10.02 -1.85 -14.08
N LYS A 63 -10.95 -0.94 -13.77
CA LYS A 63 -10.66 0.49 -13.67
C LYS A 63 -9.78 0.81 -12.46
N MET A 64 -10.01 0.17 -11.32
CA MET A 64 -9.22 0.38 -10.09
C MET A 64 -7.81 -0.18 -10.20
N ALA A 65 -7.63 -1.34 -10.81
CA ALA A 65 -6.32 -1.93 -11.08
C ALA A 65 -5.51 -1.05 -12.03
N LEU A 66 -6.14 -0.54 -13.10
CA LEU A 66 -5.50 0.39 -14.04
C LEU A 66 -5.13 1.72 -13.37
N PHE A 67 -5.99 2.21 -12.48
CA PHE A 67 -5.72 3.38 -11.67
C PHE A 67 -4.49 3.19 -10.76
N LEU A 68 -4.43 2.07 -10.02
CA LEU A 68 -3.31 1.76 -9.14
C LEU A 68 -2.00 1.56 -9.92
N PHE A 69 -2.06 0.89 -11.06
CA PHE A 69 -0.92 0.72 -11.96
C PHE A 69 -0.30 2.08 -12.37
N LYS A 70 -1.14 3.07 -12.68
CA LYS A 70 -0.69 4.42 -13.08
C LYS A 70 0.15 5.12 -11.98
N PHE A 71 -0.14 4.83 -10.71
CA PHE A 71 0.48 5.47 -9.54
C PHE A 71 1.40 4.54 -8.74
N LEU A 72 1.92 3.47 -9.35
CA LEU A 72 2.81 2.48 -8.69
C LEU A 72 2.17 1.88 -7.42
N GLY A 73 0.84 1.83 -7.39
CA GLY A 73 0.08 1.26 -6.30
C GLY A 73 -0.17 -0.23 -6.48
N TYR A 74 -0.47 -0.90 -5.37
CA TYR A 74 -0.73 -2.34 -5.34
C TYR A 74 -2.15 -2.60 -4.89
N TYR A 75 -2.72 -3.67 -5.44
CA TYR A 75 -4.07 -4.13 -5.15
C TYR A 75 -3.99 -5.52 -4.54
N TYR A 76 -4.68 -5.74 -3.42
CA TYR A 76 -4.95 -7.09 -2.95
C TYR A 76 -6.44 -7.29 -2.68
N GLU A 77 -6.91 -8.47 -3.04
CA GLU A 77 -8.26 -8.94 -2.82
C GLU A 77 -8.34 -9.71 -1.51
N ILE A 78 -9.25 -9.31 -0.61
CA ILE A 78 -9.56 -10.05 0.62
C ILE A 78 -10.85 -10.85 0.40
N PRO A 79 -10.78 -12.17 0.15
CA PRO A 79 -11.96 -12.99 -0.10
C PRO A 79 -12.73 -13.36 1.17
N SER A 80 -12.06 -13.39 2.32
CA SER A 80 -12.65 -13.78 3.61
C SER A 80 -11.85 -13.21 4.77
N ILE A 81 -12.43 -13.25 5.98
CA ILE A 81 -11.76 -12.78 7.21
C ILE A 81 -10.47 -13.57 7.52
N GLY A 82 -10.42 -14.86 7.15
CA GLY A 82 -9.24 -15.70 7.33
C GLY A 82 -8.07 -15.34 6.40
N ALA A 83 -8.34 -14.69 5.26
CA ALA A 83 -7.32 -14.26 4.31
C ALA A 83 -6.70 -12.89 4.66
N ILE A 84 -7.26 -12.17 5.63
CA ILE A 84 -6.77 -10.84 6.02
C ILE A 84 -5.30 -10.91 6.44
N ARG A 85 -4.96 -11.88 7.30
CA ARG A 85 -3.60 -12.00 7.87
C ARG A 85 -2.54 -12.08 6.77
N ILE A 86 -2.74 -12.94 5.77
CA ILE A 86 -1.79 -13.15 4.69
C ILE A 86 -1.68 -11.88 3.84
N ASN A 87 -2.80 -11.33 3.37
CA ASN A 87 -2.80 -10.18 2.47
C ASN A 87 -2.27 -8.89 3.11
N THR A 88 -2.39 -8.77 4.43
CA THR A 88 -1.83 -7.63 5.16
C THR A 88 -0.32 -7.73 5.38
N GLN A 89 0.35 -8.85 5.08
CA GLN A 89 1.80 -8.99 5.19
C GLN A 89 2.51 -8.79 3.84
N GLU A 90 1.85 -9.14 2.74
CA GLU A 90 2.37 -9.07 1.36
C GLU A 90 2.83 -7.67 0.91
N TYR A 91 2.39 -6.60 1.58
CA TYR A 91 2.85 -5.24 1.23
C TYR A 91 4.36 -5.05 1.47
N LEU A 92 4.98 -5.84 2.34
CA LEU A 92 6.43 -5.75 2.62
C LEU A 92 7.27 -6.08 1.38
N ASP A 93 6.82 -7.02 0.55
CA ASP A 93 7.52 -7.42 -0.68
C ASP A 93 7.66 -6.27 -1.67
N VAL A 94 6.65 -5.39 -1.70
CA VAL A 94 6.64 -4.17 -2.50
C VAL A 94 7.64 -3.13 -1.98
N LEU A 95 7.71 -3.00 -0.65
CA LEU A 95 8.59 -2.04 0.01
C LEU A 95 10.04 -2.50 -0.04
N GLY A 96 10.29 -3.80 -0.11
CA GLY A 96 11.62 -4.39 -0.23
C GLY A 96 12.29 -4.18 -1.59
N ARG A 97 11.55 -3.90 -2.67
CA ARG A 97 12.15 -3.80 -4.03
C ARG A 97 13.31 -2.80 -4.14
N PRO A 98 13.20 -1.55 -3.64
CA PRO A 98 14.32 -0.60 -3.67
C PRO A 98 15.50 -1.04 -2.80
N MET A 99 15.24 -1.78 -1.73
CA MET A 99 16.28 -2.34 -0.86
C MET A 99 17.09 -3.40 -1.59
N VAL A 100 16.43 -4.29 -2.36
CA VAL A 100 17.12 -5.29 -3.19
C VAL A 100 17.95 -4.62 -4.29
N LEU A 101 17.43 -3.56 -4.93
CA LEU A 101 18.16 -2.80 -5.95
C LEU A 101 19.40 -2.07 -5.42
N ALA A 102 19.43 -1.73 -4.12
CA ALA A 102 20.59 -1.12 -3.49
C ALA A 102 21.76 -2.11 -3.26
N GLY A 103 21.55 -3.41 -3.50
CA GLY A 103 22.60 -4.43 -3.50
C GLY A 103 23.32 -4.53 -2.15
N GLU A 104 24.66 -4.56 -2.18
CA GLU A 104 25.50 -4.68 -0.98
C GLU A 104 25.26 -3.56 0.05
N LYS A 105 24.88 -2.34 -0.38
CA LYS A 105 24.62 -1.23 0.54
C LYS A 105 23.46 -1.49 1.49
N ALA A 106 22.49 -2.31 1.07
CA ALA A 106 21.32 -2.67 1.86
C ALA A 106 21.57 -3.86 2.81
N LYS A 107 22.66 -4.61 2.63
CA LYS A 107 23.00 -5.77 3.47
C LYS A 107 23.63 -5.33 4.78
N GLN A 108 22.84 -4.67 5.62
CA GLN A 108 23.26 -4.21 6.94
C GLN A 108 22.59 -5.05 8.03
N VAL A 109 23.37 -5.43 9.04
CA VAL A 109 22.83 -6.14 10.22
C VAL A 109 22.06 -5.15 11.08
N GLN A 110 20.80 -5.49 11.38
CA GLN A 110 19.94 -4.74 12.29
C GLN A 110 19.53 -5.67 13.43
N TRP A 111 19.61 -5.16 14.67
CA TRP A 111 19.22 -5.91 15.86
C TRP A 111 17.77 -5.59 16.22
N THR A 112 17.01 -6.60 16.62
CA THR A 112 15.64 -6.41 17.12
C THR A 112 15.66 -5.98 18.58
N ASN A 113 14.59 -5.31 19.02
CA ASN A 113 14.38 -5.02 20.44
C ASN A 113 14.20 -6.32 21.24
N VAL A 114 14.29 -6.27 22.57
CA VAL A 114 14.05 -7.44 23.43
C VAL A 114 12.64 -7.99 23.23
N TYR A 115 12.52 -9.30 23.03
CA TYR A 115 11.26 -10.04 22.90
C TYR A 115 11.36 -11.37 23.66
N LEU A 116 10.21 -11.91 24.06
CA LEU A 116 10.14 -13.29 24.57
C LEU A 116 10.38 -14.25 23.42
N ASP A 117 11.27 -15.21 23.64
CA ASP A 117 11.52 -16.25 22.66
C ASP A 117 10.24 -17.07 22.42
N ALA A 118 10.10 -17.60 21.21
CA ALA A 118 8.93 -18.36 20.81
C ALA A 118 8.90 -19.80 21.38
N LEU A 119 9.94 -20.18 22.14
CA LEU A 119 10.17 -21.50 22.74
C LEU A 119 9.41 -21.71 24.06
#